data_AF-A0A5J5GG79-F1
#
_entry.id   AF-A0A5J5GG79-F1
#
_cell.length_a   1.000
_cell.length_b   1.000
_cell.length_c   1.000
_cell.angle_alpha   90.00
_cell.angle_beta   90.00
_cell.angle_gamma   90.00
#
_symmetry.space_group_name_H-M   'P 1'
#
loop_
_entity.id
_entity.type
_entity.pdbx_description
1 polymer ?
#
loop_
_entity_poly.entity_id
_entity_poly.type
_entity_poly.pdbx_seq_one_letter_code
_entity_poly.pdbx_strand_id
1 'polypeptide(L)'
;MTNEEVFELRNLLIELSTKTRISESTKERINKASASFENVYENAKLKEIKRKYKEMKFSYSQFNPESATGRIVEAINSSIALYDEANRDLKLLDKETQDILHAFEMCDLKEEEEKQLTEDLKQVRVARRKCKNFIEMVTPLMNFSKKHRGLANEIGEVQKSIKGIIETIESRTYSPKVRKELVTNFESAKNTYMSIESVQV
;
A
#
# COMPACT_ATOMS: atom_id res chain seq x y z
N MET A 1 -19.76 9.79 -27.96
CA MET A 1 -18.54 9.99 -28.75
C MET A 1 -17.52 8.95 -28.33
N THR A 2 -17.06 8.11 -29.25
CA THR A 2 -15.97 7.16 -29.02
C THR A 2 -14.64 7.90 -28.88
N ASN A 3 -13.60 7.26 -28.34
CA ASN A 3 -12.26 7.87 -28.29
C ASN A 3 -11.74 8.18 -29.71
N GLU A 4 -12.08 7.35 -30.69
CA GLU A 4 -11.73 7.51 -32.09
C GLU A 4 -12.37 8.77 -32.69
N GLU A 5 -13.68 8.97 -32.46
CA GLU A 5 -14.40 10.18 -32.85
C GLU A 5 -13.85 11.44 -32.16
N VAL A 6 -13.38 11.34 -30.91
CA VAL A 6 -12.72 12.45 -30.19
C VAL A 6 -11.39 12.84 -30.86
N PHE A 7 -10.59 11.85 -31.28
CA PHE A 7 -9.32 12.09 -31.96
C PHE A 7 -9.51 12.66 -33.37
N GLU A 8 -10.46 12.12 -34.13
CA GLU A 8 -10.81 12.63 -35.46
C GLU A 8 -11.31 14.09 -35.39
N LEU A 9 -12.18 14.41 -34.43
CA LEU A 9 -12.68 15.77 -34.25
C LEU A 9 -11.56 16.75 -33.90
N ARG A 10 -10.57 16.34 -33.07
CA ARG A 10 -9.40 17.18 -32.77
C ARG A 10 -8.57 17.45 -34.01
N ASN A 11 -8.31 16.42 -34.82
CA ASN A 11 -7.55 16.56 -36.07
C ASN A 11 -8.26 17.48 -37.06
N LEU A 12 -9.58 17.35 -37.19
CA LEU A 12 -10.40 18.18 -38.06
C LEU A 12 -10.42 19.65 -37.61
N LEU A 13 -10.48 19.92 -36.31
CA LEU A 13 -10.37 21.28 -35.76
C LEU A 13 -8.99 21.92 -36.04
N ILE A 14 -7.90 21.13 -35.95
CA ILE A 14 -6.54 21.59 -36.30
C ILE A 14 -6.45 21.90 -37.79
N GLU A 15 -6.90 20.98 -38.64
CA GLU A 15 -6.88 21.14 -40.09
C GLU A 15 -7.69 22.37 -40.53
N LEU A 16 -8.87 22.58 -39.94
CA LEU A 16 -9.68 23.77 -40.20
C LEU A 16 -8.96 25.04 -39.75
N SER A 17 -8.34 25.07 -38.58
CA SER A 17 -7.64 26.26 -38.07
C SER A 17 -6.42 26.69 -38.93
N THR A 18 -5.80 25.73 -39.62
CA THR A 18 -4.58 25.94 -40.43
C THR A 18 -4.85 26.28 -41.89
N LYS A 19 -6.11 26.21 -42.35
CA LYS A 19 -6.49 26.59 -43.71
C LYS A 19 -6.29 28.10 -43.93
N THR A 20 -5.59 28.46 -45.00
CA THR A 20 -5.26 29.85 -45.35
C THR A 20 -6.45 30.67 -45.89
N ARG A 21 -7.56 30.01 -46.25
CA ARG A 21 -8.74 30.64 -46.89
C ARG A 21 -9.98 30.74 -45.98
N ILE A 22 -9.80 30.95 -44.68
CA ILE A 22 -10.90 31.20 -43.74
C ILE A 22 -10.77 32.57 -43.09
N SER A 23 -11.91 33.22 -42.84
CA SER A 23 -11.96 34.54 -42.21
C SER A 23 -11.39 34.48 -40.79
N GLU A 24 -10.82 35.59 -40.35
CA GLU A 24 -10.17 35.66 -39.04
C GLU A 24 -11.16 35.41 -37.88
N SER A 25 -12.40 35.91 -38.03
CA SER A 25 -13.50 35.62 -37.11
C SER A 25 -13.88 34.13 -37.04
N THR A 26 -13.71 33.39 -38.14
CA THR A 26 -13.97 31.95 -38.18
C THR A 26 -12.84 31.18 -37.50
N LYS A 27 -11.58 31.57 -37.72
CA LYS A 27 -10.43 31.01 -37.00
C LYS A 27 -10.55 31.19 -35.49
N GLU A 28 -10.97 32.37 -35.04
CA GLU A 28 -11.16 32.67 -33.62
C GLU A 28 -12.20 31.76 -32.96
N ARG A 29 -13.32 31.50 -33.66
CA ARG A 29 -14.36 30.56 -33.20
C ARG A 29 -13.86 29.11 -33.16
N ILE A 30 -13.07 28.69 -34.14
CA ILE A 30 -12.45 27.35 -34.18
C ILE A 30 -11.45 27.19 -33.03
N ASN A 31 -10.64 28.22 -32.75
CA ASN A 31 -9.68 28.19 -31.65
C ASN A 31 -10.39 28.14 -30.29
N LYS A 32 -11.47 28.91 -30.12
CA LYS A 32 -12.30 28.87 -28.91
C LYS A 32 -12.97 27.51 -28.73
N ALA A 33 -13.49 26.90 -29.80
CA ALA A 33 -14.04 25.55 -29.77
C ALA A 33 -12.97 24.50 -29.42
N SER A 34 -11.76 24.63 -29.98
CA SER A 34 -10.63 23.76 -29.68
C SER A 34 -10.22 23.86 -28.21
N ALA A 35 -10.13 25.06 -27.65
CA ALA A 35 -9.81 25.29 -26.24
C ALA A 35 -10.85 24.67 -25.30
N SER A 36 -12.15 24.81 -25.62
CA SER A 36 -13.23 24.17 -24.85
C SER A 36 -13.22 22.63 -24.96
N PHE A 37 -12.69 22.09 -26.06
CA PHE A 37 -12.64 20.66 -26.34
C PHE A 37 -11.37 19.97 -25.80
N GLU A 38 -10.32 20.73 -25.48
CA GLU A 38 -9.02 20.20 -25.08
C GLU A 38 -9.10 19.24 -23.87
N ASN A 39 -9.93 19.57 -22.88
CA ASN A 39 -10.15 18.70 -21.71
C ASN A 39 -10.80 17.35 -22.10
N VAL A 40 -11.68 17.35 -23.10
CA VAL A 40 -12.33 16.11 -23.57
C VAL A 40 -11.32 15.24 -24.31
N TYR A 41 -10.47 15.87 -25.14
CA TYR A 41 -9.39 15.21 -25.87
C TYR A 41 -8.34 14.59 -24.94
N GLU A 42 -7.82 15.35 -23.97
CA GLU A 42 -6.82 14.85 -23.03
C GLU A 42 -7.36 13.70 -22.16
N ASN A 43 -8.64 13.75 -21.77
CA ASN A 43 -9.29 12.63 -21.08
C ASN A 43 -9.42 11.36 -21.95
N ALA A 44 -9.76 11.49 -23.23
CA ALA A 44 -9.83 10.37 -24.16
C ALA A 44 -8.43 9.74 -24.40
N LYS A 45 -7.42 10.60 -24.57
CA LYS A 45 -6.01 10.21 -24.71
C LYS A 45 -5.50 9.46 -23.48
N LEU A 46 -5.77 9.97 -22.27
CA LEU A 46 -5.44 9.28 -21.01
C LEU A 46 -6.11 7.90 -20.91
N LYS A 47 -7.39 7.79 -21.27
CA LYS A 47 -8.10 6.49 -21.28
C LYS A 47 -7.46 5.49 -22.23
N GLU A 48 -7.07 5.93 -23.42
CA GLU A 48 -6.43 5.08 -24.43
C GLU A 48 -5.04 4.62 -24.01
N ILE A 49 -4.24 5.51 -23.39
CA ILE A 49 -2.95 5.15 -22.81
C ILE A 49 -3.16 4.12 -21.69
N LYS A 50 -4.10 4.36 -20.77
CA LYS A 50 -4.43 3.40 -19.69
C LYS A 50 -4.83 2.02 -20.24
N ARG A 51 -5.61 1.99 -21.31
CA ARG A 51 -6.00 0.73 -22.00
C ARG A 51 -4.76 -0.02 -22.50
N LYS A 52 -3.87 0.66 -23.24
CA LYS A 52 -2.62 0.08 -23.75
C LYS A 52 -1.71 -0.41 -22.64
N TYR A 53 -1.55 0.36 -21.57
CA TYR A 53 -0.79 -0.06 -20.39
C TYR A 53 -1.39 -1.28 -19.70
N LYS A 54 -2.73 -1.39 -19.63
CA LYS A 54 -3.42 -2.56 -19.07
C LYS A 54 -3.25 -3.81 -19.94
N GLU A 55 -3.15 -3.63 -21.26
CA GLU A 55 -2.86 -4.72 -22.21
C GLU A 55 -1.38 -5.18 -22.10
N MET A 56 -0.47 -4.25 -21.77
CA MET A 56 0.92 -4.53 -21.41
C MET A 56 1.00 -5.19 -20.02
N LYS A 57 0.68 -6.49 -19.96
CA LYS A 57 0.78 -7.28 -18.73
C LYS A 57 2.23 -7.43 -18.27
N PHE A 58 2.71 -6.53 -17.42
CA PHE A 58 3.99 -6.71 -16.74
C PHE A 58 3.82 -7.71 -15.59
N SER A 59 4.50 -8.85 -15.65
CA SER A 59 4.40 -9.89 -14.61
C SER A 59 4.80 -9.38 -13.21
N TYR A 60 5.69 -8.41 -13.14
CA TYR A 60 6.18 -7.81 -11.89
C TYR A 60 5.26 -6.71 -11.31
N SER A 61 4.23 -6.26 -12.04
CA SER A 61 3.30 -5.20 -11.58
C SER A 61 2.52 -5.58 -10.32
N GLN A 62 2.39 -6.87 -10.02
CA GLN A 62 1.69 -7.37 -8.84
C GLN A 62 2.54 -7.34 -7.56
N PHE A 63 3.85 -7.13 -7.70
CA PHE A 63 4.78 -7.14 -6.59
C PHE A 63 5.18 -5.72 -6.22
N ASN A 64 4.76 -5.27 -5.03
CA ASN A 64 5.24 -4.03 -4.44
C ASN A 64 6.40 -4.36 -3.46
N PRO A 65 7.65 -4.00 -3.80
CA PRO A 65 8.82 -4.31 -3.00
C PRO A 65 8.84 -3.56 -1.66
N GLU A 66 8.32 -2.33 -1.61
CA GLU A 66 8.27 -1.52 -0.41
C GLU A 66 7.30 -2.12 0.62
N SER A 67 6.10 -2.50 0.18
CA SER A 67 5.11 -3.12 1.06
C SER A 67 5.50 -4.54 1.47
N ALA A 68 6.17 -5.29 0.59
CA ALA A 68 6.69 -6.62 0.92
C ALA A 68 7.77 -6.55 2.02
N THR A 69 8.74 -5.66 1.89
CA THR A 69 9.80 -5.48 2.90
C THR A 69 9.26 -4.94 4.21
N GLY A 70 8.34 -3.96 4.17
CA GLY A 70 7.66 -3.46 5.36
C GLY A 70 6.93 -4.55 6.15
N ARG A 71 6.18 -5.42 5.47
CA ARG A 71 5.48 -6.56 6.10
C ARG A 71 6.44 -7.54 6.78
N ILE A 72 7.63 -7.75 6.22
CA ILE A 72 8.61 -8.65 6.83
C ILE A 72 9.17 -8.05 8.12
N VAL A 73 9.55 -6.77 8.10
CA VAL A 73 10.04 -6.05 9.29
C VAL A 73 8.99 -6.04 10.39
N GLU A 74 7.75 -5.74 10.03
CA GLU A 74 6.61 -5.77 10.95
C GLU A 74 6.40 -7.17 11.53
N ALA A 75 6.37 -8.22 10.71
CA ALA A 75 6.19 -9.58 11.17
C ALA A 75 7.28 -10.01 12.18
N ILE A 76 8.54 -9.68 11.91
CA ILE A 76 9.66 -9.99 12.82
C ILE A 76 9.51 -9.22 14.13
N ASN A 77 9.33 -7.91 14.09
CA ASN A 77 9.27 -7.08 15.29
C ASN A 77 8.04 -7.38 16.14
N SER A 78 6.88 -7.50 15.51
CA SER A 78 5.62 -7.84 16.18
C SER A 78 5.68 -9.23 16.80
N SER A 79 6.30 -10.21 16.14
CA SER A 79 6.44 -11.56 16.71
C SER A 79 7.24 -11.57 18.02
N ILE A 80 8.29 -10.76 18.12
CA ILE A 80 9.11 -10.62 19.33
C ILE A 80 8.27 -10.00 20.45
N ALA A 81 7.63 -8.86 20.16
CA ALA A 81 6.83 -8.14 21.14
C ALA A 81 5.66 -8.99 21.68
N LEU A 82 4.92 -9.62 20.78
CA LEU A 82 3.77 -10.47 21.13
C LEU A 82 4.20 -11.75 21.85
N TYR A 83 5.37 -12.31 21.54
CA TYR A 83 5.93 -13.44 22.29
C TYR A 83 6.16 -13.05 23.75
N ASP A 84 6.77 -11.90 24.00
CA ASP A 84 7.07 -11.43 25.35
C ASP A 84 5.80 -11.04 26.13
N GLU A 85 4.81 -10.46 25.45
CA GLU A 85 3.48 -10.20 26.01
C GLU A 85 2.76 -11.48 26.40
N ALA A 86 2.64 -12.45 25.49
CA ALA A 86 1.96 -13.70 25.78
C ALA A 86 2.62 -14.48 26.94
N ASN A 87 3.95 -14.39 27.08
CA ASN A 87 4.65 -14.98 28.22
C ASN A 87 4.36 -14.24 29.53
N ARG A 88 4.18 -12.92 29.52
CA ARG A 88 3.77 -12.15 30.70
C ARG A 88 2.34 -12.52 31.12
N ASP A 89 1.43 -12.57 30.15
CA ASP A 89 0.04 -12.96 30.39
C ASP A 89 -0.05 -14.39 30.93
N LEU A 90 0.70 -15.32 30.34
CA LEU A 90 0.76 -16.70 30.83
C LEU A 90 1.17 -16.77 32.30
N LYS A 91 2.19 -15.99 32.71
CA LYS A 91 2.63 -15.93 34.11
C LYS A 91 1.57 -15.32 35.02
N LEU A 92 0.84 -14.32 34.57
CA LEU A 92 -0.25 -13.72 35.35
C LEU A 92 -1.40 -14.73 35.54
N LEU A 93 -1.83 -15.37 34.45
CA LEU A 93 -2.90 -16.37 34.47
C LEU A 93 -2.52 -17.60 35.29
N ASP A 94 -1.24 -18.00 35.30
CA ASP A 94 -0.73 -19.06 36.18
C ASP A 94 -0.87 -18.67 37.65
N LYS A 95 -0.58 -17.42 38.03
CA LYS A 95 -0.75 -16.91 39.40
C LYS A 95 -2.23 -16.82 39.80
N GLU A 96 -3.05 -16.25 38.94
CA GLU A 96 -4.50 -16.15 39.17
C GLU A 96 -5.14 -17.53 39.33
N THR A 97 -4.68 -18.52 38.55
CA THR A 97 -5.08 -19.92 38.75
C THR A 97 -4.74 -20.41 40.17
N GLN A 98 -3.56 -20.10 40.70
CA GLN A 98 -3.18 -20.49 42.07
C GLN A 98 -4.00 -19.74 43.11
N ASP A 99 -4.25 -18.45 42.93
CA ASP A 99 -5.05 -17.65 43.87
C ASP A 99 -6.47 -18.21 43.99
N ILE A 100 -7.11 -18.56 42.87
CA ILE A 100 -8.44 -19.18 42.87
C ILE A 100 -8.41 -20.57 43.53
N LEU A 101 -7.39 -21.39 43.24
CA LEU A 101 -7.26 -22.71 43.87
C LEU A 101 -7.04 -22.60 45.38
N HIS A 102 -6.21 -21.66 45.83
CA HIS A 102 -6.01 -21.40 47.26
C HIS A 102 -7.26 -20.85 47.93
N ALA A 103 -8.08 -20.06 47.23
CA ALA A 103 -9.37 -19.63 47.75
C ALA A 103 -10.29 -20.84 48.01
N PHE A 104 -10.33 -21.83 47.10
CA PHE A 104 -11.07 -23.08 47.35
C PHE A 104 -10.49 -23.91 48.50
N GLU A 105 -9.18 -23.87 48.73
CA GLU A 105 -8.51 -24.65 49.79
C GLU A 105 -8.65 -24.03 51.18
N MET A 106 -8.63 -22.70 51.28
CA MET A 106 -8.41 -21.99 52.54
C MET A 106 -9.58 -21.11 53.00
N CYS A 107 -10.51 -20.75 52.12
CA CYS A 107 -11.62 -19.85 52.45
C CYS A 107 -12.91 -20.64 52.72
N ASP A 108 -13.70 -20.18 53.70
CA ASP A 108 -15.09 -20.60 53.86
C ASP A 108 -15.98 -19.87 52.84
N LEU A 109 -16.13 -20.46 51.66
CA LEU A 109 -16.90 -19.90 50.55
C LEU A 109 -18.40 -20.22 50.68
N LYS A 110 -19.26 -19.26 50.37
CA LYS A 110 -20.69 -19.51 50.14
C LYS A 110 -20.92 -20.12 48.76
N GLU A 111 -22.06 -20.78 48.56
CA GLU A 111 -22.41 -21.45 47.30
C GLU A 111 -22.27 -20.52 46.07
N GLU A 112 -22.75 -19.28 46.17
CA GLU A 112 -22.62 -18.27 45.11
C GLU A 112 -21.17 -17.88 44.81
N GLU A 113 -20.32 -17.78 45.84
CA GLU A 113 -18.90 -17.44 45.71
C GLU A 113 -18.13 -18.60 45.08
N GLU A 114 -18.44 -19.84 45.49
CA GLU A 114 -17.87 -21.06 44.93
C GLU A 114 -18.23 -21.20 43.44
N LYS A 115 -19.48 -20.91 43.08
CA LYS A 115 -19.94 -20.92 41.69
C LYS A 115 -19.23 -19.87 40.84
N GLN A 116 -19.05 -18.66 41.38
CA GLN A 116 -18.34 -17.59 40.68
C GLN A 116 -16.87 -17.96 40.45
N LEU A 117 -16.16 -18.39 41.50
CA LEU A 117 -14.75 -18.81 41.40
C LEU A 117 -14.57 -20.00 40.45
N THR A 118 -15.56 -20.88 40.35
CA THR A 118 -15.52 -22.02 39.40
C THR A 118 -15.58 -21.54 37.96
N GLU A 119 -16.45 -20.56 37.66
CA GLU A 119 -16.53 -19.98 36.32
C GLU A 119 -15.28 -19.15 36.00
N ASP A 120 -14.77 -18.38 36.95
CA ASP A 120 -13.52 -17.62 36.80
C ASP A 120 -12.34 -18.56 36.51
N LEU A 121 -12.21 -19.66 37.28
CA LEU A 121 -11.17 -20.67 37.06
C LEU A 121 -11.23 -21.26 35.64
N LYS A 122 -12.43 -21.53 35.14
CA LYS A 122 -12.64 -22.03 33.77
C LYS A 122 -12.18 -20.99 32.75
N GLN A 123 -12.56 -19.73 32.91
CA GLN A 123 -12.17 -18.64 32.01
C GLN A 123 -10.65 -18.43 32.00
N VAL A 124 -10.01 -18.35 33.17
CA VAL A 124 -8.56 -18.22 33.33
C VAL A 124 -7.83 -19.39 32.66
N ARG A 125 -8.30 -20.63 32.86
CA ARG A 125 -7.70 -21.81 32.23
C ARG A 125 -7.84 -21.81 30.70
N VAL A 126 -8.97 -21.34 30.16
CA VAL A 126 -9.16 -21.19 28.71
C VAL A 126 -8.23 -20.11 28.15
N ALA A 127 -8.15 -18.94 28.78
CA ALA A 127 -7.25 -17.86 28.40
C ALA A 127 -5.79 -18.32 28.41
N ARG A 128 -5.40 -19.02 29.48
CA ARG A 128 -4.06 -19.61 29.63
C ARG A 128 -3.72 -20.56 28.48
N ARG A 129 -4.68 -21.38 28.05
CA ARG A 129 -4.45 -22.30 26.93
C ARG A 129 -4.29 -21.55 25.61
N LYS A 130 -5.03 -20.46 25.39
CA LYS A 130 -4.83 -19.58 24.23
C LYS A 130 -3.42 -18.99 24.22
N CYS A 131 -2.93 -18.46 25.35
CA CYS A 131 -1.56 -17.95 25.47
C CYS A 131 -0.52 -19.03 25.16
N LYS A 132 -0.67 -20.24 25.73
CA LYS A 132 0.26 -21.36 25.45
C LYS A 132 0.28 -21.75 23.97
N ASN A 133 -0.87 -21.91 23.36
CA ASN A 133 -0.97 -22.24 21.93
C ASN A 133 -0.30 -21.15 21.08
N PHE A 134 -0.55 -19.88 21.40
CA PHE A 134 0.07 -18.77 20.69
C PHE A 134 1.60 -18.77 20.84
N ILE A 135 2.11 -18.91 22.07
CA ILE A 135 3.55 -19.01 22.35
C ILE A 135 4.16 -20.16 21.55
N GLU A 136 3.53 -21.33 21.51
CA GLU A 136 4.00 -22.49 20.76
C GLU A 136 4.10 -22.19 19.25
N MET A 137 3.08 -21.53 18.68
CA MET A 137 3.07 -21.13 17.27
C MET A 137 4.13 -20.08 16.94
N VAL A 138 4.38 -19.10 17.82
CA VAL A 138 5.32 -18.01 17.56
C VAL A 138 6.77 -18.32 17.99
N THR A 139 6.98 -19.39 18.78
CA THR A 139 8.31 -19.81 19.25
C THR A 139 9.32 -20.05 18.11
N PRO A 140 8.98 -20.74 16.99
CA PRO A 140 9.93 -20.91 15.89
C PRO A 140 10.39 -19.58 15.29
N LEU A 141 9.46 -18.62 15.15
CA LEU A 141 9.76 -17.30 14.62
C LEU A 141 10.63 -16.50 15.60
N MET A 142 10.33 -16.57 16.90
CA MET A 142 11.16 -15.95 17.95
C MET A 142 12.59 -16.52 17.96
N ASN A 143 12.72 -17.84 17.83
CA ASN A 143 14.03 -18.50 17.78
C ASN A 143 14.81 -18.10 16.53
N PHE A 144 14.13 -17.99 15.38
CA PHE A 144 14.72 -17.47 14.15
C PHE A 144 15.21 -16.03 14.33
N SER A 145 14.39 -15.14 14.88
CA SER A 145 14.76 -13.75 15.17
C SER A 145 15.93 -13.64 16.15
N LYS A 146 15.99 -14.48 17.18
CA LYS A 146 17.12 -14.55 18.12
C LYS A 146 18.42 -15.03 17.47
N LYS A 147 18.33 -15.92 16.48
CA LYS A 147 19.49 -16.42 15.71
C LYS A 147 19.99 -15.36 14.73
N HIS A 148 19.09 -14.61 14.13
CA HIS A 148 19.38 -13.59 13.12
C HIS A 148 19.20 -12.18 13.70
N ARG A 149 19.92 -11.89 14.79
CA ARG A 149 19.90 -10.57 15.43
C ARG A 149 20.42 -9.54 14.44
N GLY A 150 19.60 -8.54 14.13
CA GLY A 150 19.91 -7.53 13.13
C GLY A 150 19.17 -7.70 11.81
N LEU A 151 18.55 -8.85 11.53
CA LEU A 151 17.81 -9.06 10.28
C LEU A 151 16.69 -8.03 10.06
N ALA A 152 15.95 -7.68 11.11
CA ALA A 152 14.92 -6.63 11.02
C ALA A 152 15.54 -5.27 10.62
N ASN A 153 16.73 -4.95 11.14
CA ASN A 153 17.43 -3.72 10.78
C ASN A 153 17.97 -3.79 9.35
N GLU A 154 18.57 -4.91 8.95
CA GLU A 154 19.08 -5.13 7.59
C GLU A 154 17.96 -5.01 6.55
N ILE A 155 16.81 -5.64 6.79
CA ILE A 155 15.63 -5.51 5.92
C ILE A 155 15.07 -4.09 5.98
N GLY A 156 15.13 -3.42 7.13
CA GLY A 156 14.79 -2.00 7.26
C GLY A 156 15.66 -1.10 6.39
N GLU A 157 16.98 -1.37 6.30
CA GLU A 157 17.88 -0.65 5.39
C GLU A 157 17.58 -0.96 3.92
N VAL A 158 17.21 -2.21 3.60
CA VAL A 158 16.70 -2.56 2.25
C VAL A 158 15.43 -1.79 1.93
N GLN A 159 14.49 -1.68 2.88
CA GLN A 159 13.26 -0.90 2.70
C GLN A 159 13.56 0.58 2.47
N LYS A 160 14.48 1.18 3.23
CA LYS A 160 14.93 2.57 3.01
C LYS A 160 15.56 2.75 1.63
N SER A 161 16.38 1.80 1.21
CA SER A 161 17.02 1.81 -0.10
C SER A 161 15.99 1.75 -1.23
N ILE A 162 14.96 0.90 -1.08
CA ILE A 162 13.84 0.82 -2.02
C ILE A 162 13.10 2.17 -2.09
N LYS A 163 12.78 2.78 -0.94
CA LYS A 163 12.14 4.11 -0.89
C LYS A 163 12.96 5.16 -1.63
N GLY A 164 14.27 5.24 -1.37
CA GLY A 164 15.15 6.18 -2.07
C GLY A 164 15.20 5.94 -3.59
N ILE A 165 15.13 4.68 -4.03
CA ILE A 165 15.03 4.35 -5.46
C ILE A 165 13.70 4.81 -6.04
N ILE A 166 12.58 4.59 -5.34
CA ILE A 166 11.24 5.05 -5.76
C ILE A 166 11.23 6.58 -5.90
N GLU A 167 11.67 7.31 -4.88
CA GLU A 167 11.78 8.77 -4.90
C GLU A 167 12.67 9.26 -6.06
N THR A 168 13.76 8.55 -6.33
CA THR A 168 14.62 8.83 -7.48
C THR A 168 13.88 8.58 -8.80
N ILE A 169 13.13 7.49 -8.92
CA ILE A 169 12.35 7.18 -10.13
C ILE A 169 11.27 8.23 -10.37
N GLU A 170 10.54 8.64 -9.34
CA GLU A 170 9.50 9.67 -9.41
C GLU A 170 10.09 11.04 -9.76
N SER A 171 11.27 11.37 -9.22
CA SER A 171 11.95 12.63 -9.49
C SER A 171 12.73 12.65 -10.81
N ARG A 172 12.98 11.50 -11.46
CA ARG A 172 13.69 11.44 -12.76
C ARG A 172 13.02 12.34 -13.79
N THR A 173 13.82 13.18 -14.41
CA THR A 173 13.43 13.99 -15.57
C THR A 173 14.50 13.86 -16.62
N TYR A 174 14.10 13.55 -17.85
CA TYR A 174 15.06 13.49 -18.95
C TYR A 174 15.32 14.90 -19.47
N SER A 175 16.59 15.33 -19.42
CA SER A 175 17.04 16.57 -20.05
C SER A 175 17.75 16.25 -21.37
N PRO A 176 17.18 16.63 -22.53
CA PRO A 176 17.79 16.39 -23.84
C PRO A 176 19.13 17.08 -23.97
N LYS A 177 20.16 16.35 -24.38
CA LYS A 177 21.53 16.90 -24.55
C LYS A 177 21.68 17.77 -25.81
N VAL A 178 20.96 17.42 -26.89
CA VAL A 178 21.11 18.03 -28.22
C VAL A 178 19.83 18.76 -28.67
N ARG A 179 18.68 18.11 -28.52
CA ARG A 179 17.37 18.63 -28.93
C ARG A 179 16.66 19.32 -27.75
N LYS A 180 17.20 20.46 -27.31
CA LYS A 180 16.72 21.20 -26.12
C LYS A 180 15.26 21.67 -26.24
N GLU A 181 14.76 21.80 -27.45
CA GLU A 181 13.35 22.11 -27.76
C GLU A 181 12.36 21.05 -27.26
N LEU A 182 12.83 19.84 -26.94
CA LEU A 182 11.97 18.74 -26.48
C LEU A 182 11.75 18.72 -24.95
N VAL A 183 12.39 19.62 -24.18
CA VAL A 183 12.30 19.62 -22.70
C VAL A 183 10.85 19.62 -22.21
N THR A 184 10.03 20.53 -22.74
CA THR A 184 8.60 20.65 -22.41
C THR A 184 7.80 19.40 -22.77
N ASN A 185 8.19 18.68 -23.82
CA ASN A 185 7.55 17.43 -24.22
C ASN A 185 7.86 16.30 -23.22
N PHE A 186 9.08 16.24 -22.70
CA PHE A 186 9.46 15.26 -21.68
C PHE A 186 8.80 15.55 -20.33
N GLU A 187 8.67 16.82 -19.94
CA GLU A 187 7.93 17.23 -18.74
C GLU A 187 6.43 16.87 -18.84
N SER A 188 5.82 17.15 -19.99
CA SER A 188 4.41 16.81 -20.26
C SER A 188 4.17 15.30 -20.24
N ALA A 189 5.09 14.52 -20.82
CA ALA A 189 5.04 13.06 -20.80
C ALA A 189 5.16 12.50 -19.38
N LYS A 190 6.03 13.08 -18.54
CA LYS A 190 6.17 12.72 -17.13
C LYS A 190 4.88 12.96 -16.35
N ASN A 191 4.25 14.12 -16.50
CA ASN A 191 2.98 14.43 -15.81
C ASN A 191 1.85 13.48 -16.21
N THR A 192 1.82 13.10 -17.49
CA THR A 192 0.87 12.10 -18.01
C THR A 192 1.11 10.73 -17.39
N TYR A 193 2.37 10.30 -17.29
CA TYR A 193 2.77 9.04 -16.66
C TYR A 193 2.37 8.98 -15.17
N MET A 194 2.70 10.03 -14.40
CA MET A 194 2.38 10.10 -12.97
C MET A 194 0.86 10.04 -12.71
N SER A 195 0.06 10.66 -13.58
CA SER A 195 -1.42 10.64 -13.50
C SER A 195 -2.04 9.27 -13.83
N ILE A 196 -1.26 8.35 -14.41
CA ILE A 196 -1.68 6.98 -14.70
C ILE A 196 -1.44 6.08 -13.48
N GLU A 197 -0.29 6.21 -12.82
CA GLU A 197 0.07 5.40 -11.65
C GLU A 197 -0.74 5.77 -10.39
N SER A 198 -1.07 7.04 -10.17
CA SER A 198 -1.81 7.51 -8.97
C SER A 198 -3.27 7.03 -8.86
N VAL A 199 -3.77 6.26 -9.83
CA VAL A 199 -5.13 5.69 -9.86
C VAL A 199 -5.09 4.16 -9.67
N GLN A 200 -3.90 3.56 -9.57
CA GLN A 200 -3.71 2.13 -9.35
C GLN A 200 -3.46 1.74 -7.88
N VAL A 201 -3.49 2.71 -6.95
CA VAL A 201 -3.42 2.50 -5.50
C VAL A 201 -4.81 2.41 -4.90
#